data_AF-A0A3B0TKV1-F1
#
_entry.id   AF-A0A3B0TKV1-F1
#
_cell.length_a   1.000
_cell.length_b   1.000
_cell.length_c   1.000
_cell.angle_alpha   90.00
_cell.angle_beta   90.00
_cell.angle_gamma   90.00
#
_symmetry.space_group_name_H-M   'P 1'
#
loop_
_entity.id
_entity.type
_entity.pdbx_description
1 polymer ?
#
loop_
_entity_poly.entity_id
_entity_poly.type
_entity_poly.pdbx_seq_one_letter_code
_entity_poly.pdbx_strand_id
1 'polypeptide(L)'
;MKNVLKRVAQAAGIITILAVVPAVGAGPVQVPAGGIEEGFQLSPELVFPAFDAALGRKLFATKGCVVCHEANGIGGTDGPSMSYGKYDTPVNAMEVASDLWEKAPIMIPMQEDELGAQIELSPEELAAIIAFLGSPSEQAKFSKDQIPADILKDMEDM
;
A
#
# COMPACT_ATOMS: atom_id res chain seq x y z
N MET A 1 76.62 -25.43 -42.00
CA MET A 1 75.97 -26.21 -43.08
C MET A 1 74.47 -26.21 -42.84
N LYS A 2 73.70 -25.67 -43.81
CA LYS A 2 72.32 -26.03 -44.22
C LYS A 2 71.24 -26.00 -43.12
N ASN A 3 70.49 -24.90 -43.02
CA ASN A 3 69.17 -24.66 -43.63
C ASN A 3 68.05 -25.54 -43.03
N VAL A 4 66.97 -24.91 -42.56
CA VAL A 4 65.71 -24.75 -43.32
C VAL A 4 64.60 -24.29 -42.37
N LEU A 5 64.03 -23.13 -42.70
CA LEU A 5 62.76 -22.61 -42.18
C LEU A 5 61.63 -23.63 -42.32
N LYS A 6 60.74 -23.73 -41.34
CA LYS A 6 59.32 -24.02 -41.61
C LYS A 6 58.42 -23.01 -40.94
N ARG A 7 57.79 -22.22 -41.80
CA ARG A 7 56.63 -21.38 -41.52
C ARG A 7 55.49 -22.29 -41.08
N VAL A 8 54.85 -21.97 -39.95
CA VAL A 8 53.52 -22.50 -39.63
C VAL A 8 52.58 -21.31 -39.57
N ALA A 9 51.56 -21.41 -40.42
CA ALA A 9 50.59 -20.37 -40.73
C ALA A 9 49.81 -19.94 -39.48
N GLN A 10 49.55 -18.64 -39.38
CA GLN A 10 48.52 -18.10 -38.49
C GLN A 10 47.16 -18.65 -38.95
N ALA A 11 46.60 -19.55 -38.18
CA ALA A 11 45.17 -19.84 -38.25
C ALA A 11 44.45 -18.66 -37.59
N ALA A 12 43.88 -17.77 -38.41
CA ALA A 12 42.93 -16.77 -37.95
C ALA A 12 41.65 -17.49 -37.52
N GLY A 13 41.63 -17.98 -36.28
CA GLY A 13 40.41 -18.42 -35.63
C GLY A 13 39.54 -17.20 -35.37
N ILE A 14 38.40 -17.11 -36.05
CA ILE A 14 37.34 -16.18 -35.67
C ILE A 14 36.86 -16.63 -34.29
N ILE A 15 37.34 -15.97 -33.24
CA ILE A 15 36.81 -16.11 -31.89
C ILE A 15 35.49 -15.36 -31.90
N THR A 16 34.40 -16.08 -32.18
CA THR A 16 33.07 -15.59 -31.85
C THR A 16 32.99 -15.55 -30.33
N ILE A 17 33.23 -14.37 -29.76
CA ILE A 17 32.91 -14.11 -28.36
C ILE A 17 31.39 -14.17 -28.29
N LEU A 18 30.84 -15.31 -27.90
CA LEU A 18 29.49 -15.37 -27.38
C LEU A 18 29.51 -14.45 -26.15
N ALA A 19 29.01 -13.23 -26.29
CA ALA A 19 28.70 -12.40 -25.15
C ALA A 19 27.57 -13.13 -24.42
N VAL A 20 27.93 -13.92 -23.41
CA VAL A 20 27.00 -14.36 -22.39
C VAL A 20 26.62 -13.08 -21.66
N VAL A 21 25.56 -12.43 -22.12
CA VAL A 21 24.88 -11.40 -21.34
C VAL A 21 24.43 -12.15 -20.10
N PRO A 22 24.97 -11.86 -18.91
CA PRO A 22 24.40 -12.45 -17.71
C PRO A 22 22.95 -11.96 -17.70
N ALA A 23 22.01 -12.90 -17.78
CA ALA A 23 20.65 -12.61 -17.43
C ALA A 23 20.72 -12.07 -16.00
N VAL A 24 20.64 -10.75 -15.87
CA VAL A 24 20.42 -10.11 -14.57
C VAL A 24 19.10 -10.70 -14.15
N GLY A 25 19.18 -11.69 -13.26
CA GLY A 25 18.04 -12.45 -12.80
C GLY A 25 17.00 -11.44 -12.32
N ALA A 26 15.77 -11.60 -12.79
CA ALA A 26 14.61 -11.08 -12.11
C ALA A 26 14.53 -11.77 -10.73
N GLY A 27 15.41 -11.37 -9.81
CA GLY A 27 15.18 -11.58 -8.39
C GLY A 27 13.91 -10.83 -8.01
N PRO A 28 13.20 -11.27 -6.95
CA PRO A 28 12.07 -10.51 -6.44
C PRO A 28 12.50 -9.06 -6.22
N VAL A 29 11.70 -8.11 -6.71
CA VAL A 29 11.95 -6.68 -6.50
C VAL A 29 12.11 -6.46 -5.00
N GLN A 30 13.32 -6.06 -4.59
CA GLN A 30 13.62 -5.79 -3.20
C GLN A 30 13.07 -4.40 -2.89
N VAL A 31 11.89 -4.34 -2.28
CA VAL A 31 11.37 -3.08 -1.73
C VAL A 31 12.30 -2.69 -0.56
N PRO A 32 12.98 -1.53 -0.62
CA PRO A 32 13.92 -1.14 0.42
C PRO A 32 13.20 -1.06 1.76
N ALA A 33 13.80 -1.67 2.78
CA ALA A 33 13.30 -1.59 4.15
C ALA A 33 13.39 -0.13 4.62
N GLY A 34 12.24 0.52 4.79
CA GLY A 34 12.13 1.86 5.37
C GLY A 34 11.66 2.99 4.44
N GLY A 35 11.17 2.72 3.23
CA GLY A 35 10.72 3.76 2.30
C GLY A 35 9.27 3.59 1.85
N ILE A 36 8.32 4.02 2.68
CA ILE A 36 6.91 4.19 2.27
C ILE A 36 6.44 5.65 2.37
N GLU A 37 7.33 6.59 2.65
CA GLU A 37 6.97 8.01 2.81
C GLU A 37 6.74 8.71 1.46
N GLU A 38 7.32 8.20 0.37
CA GLU A 38 7.29 8.82 -0.98
C GLU A 38 6.76 7.86 -2.08
N GLY A 39 6.19 6.71 -1.70
CA GLY A 39 5.71 5.68 -2.63
C GLY A 39 6.84 4.89 -3.32
N PHE A 40 6.47 3.93 -4.18
CA PHE A 40 7.43 3.20 -5.03
C PHE A 40 6.86 2.85 -6.40
N GLN A 41 7.74 2.73 -7.40
CA GLN A 41 7.39 2.34 -8.76
C GLN A 41 7.96 0.95 -9.08
N LEU A 42 7.12 0.05 -9.59
CA LEU A 42 7.55 -1.22 -10.18
C LEU A 42 7.65 -1.06 -11.71
N SER A 43 8.68 -1.67 -12.29
CA SER A 43 8.84 -1.73 -13.74
C SER A 43 7.96 -2.83 -14.37
N PRO A 44 7.33 -2.59 -15.54
CA PRO A 44 7.48 -1.37 -16.35
C PRO A 44 6.58 -0.18 -15.96
N GLU A 45 5.35 -0.31 -15.44
CA GLU A 45 4.50 0.87 -15.12
C GLU A 45 3.50 0.67 -13.96
N LEU A 46 3.91 0.29 -12.76
CA LEU A 46 3.00 0.34 -11.59
C LEU A 46 3.51 1.33 -10.56
N VAL A 47 2.63 2.25 -10.14
CA VAL A 47 2.90 3.20 -9.07
C VAL A 47 2.11 2.79 -7.84
N PHE A 48 2.82 2.61 -6.72
CA PHE A 48 2.22 2.42 -5.41
C PHE A 48 2.41 3.71 -4.60
N PRO A 49 1.32 4.33 -4.13
CA PRO A 49 1.40 5.51 -3.29
C PRO A 49 2.17 5.26 -1.98
N ALA A 50 2.54 6.34 -1.31
CA ALA A 50 3.07 6.32 0.03
C ALA A 50 2.05 5.74 1.02
N PHE A 51 2.50 4.89 1.95
CA PHE A 51 1.67 4.31 3.01
C PHE A 51 1.91 5.08 4.31
N ASP A 52 1.42 6.33 4.36
CA ASP A 52 1.53 7.20 5.54
C ASP A 52 0.43 6.86 6.57
N ALA A 53 0.79 6.10 7.60
CA ALA A 53 -0.13 5.72 8.67
C ALA A 53 -0.58 6.90 9.56
N ALA A 54 0.21 7.96 9.66
CA ALA A 54 -0.16 9.14 10.44
C ALA A 54 -1.23 9.97 9.71
N LEU A 55 -1.08 10.11 8.39
CA LEU A 55 -2.13 10.64 7.52
C LEU A 55 -3.39 9.75 7.57
N GLY A 56 -3.21 8.43 7.51
CA GLY A 56 -4.31 7.46 7.61
C GLY A 56 -5.14 7.62 8.88
N ARG A 57 -4.48 7.80 10.04
CA ARG A 57 -5.18 8.09 11.31
C ARG A 57 -6.05 9.34 11.18
N LYS A 58 -5.51 10.41 10.61
CA LYS A 58 -6.26 11.67 10.43
C LYS A 58 -7.46 11.44 9.52
N LEU A 59 -7.25 10.77 8.38
CA LEU A 59 -8.30 10.51 7.40
C LEU A 59 -9.42 9.63 7.98
N PHE A 60 -9.11 8.65 8.81
CA PHE A 60 -10.11 7.81 9.47
C PHE A 60 -11.12 8.63 10.28
N ALA A 61 -10.67 9.69 10.96
CA ALA A 61 -11.56 10.65 11.62
C ALA A 61 -12.24 11.60 10.62
N THR A 62 -11.49 12.24 9.74
CA THR A 62 -12.00 13.37 8.95
C THR A 62 -12.83 12.98 7.73
N LYS A 63 -12.73 11.73 7.24
CA LYS A 63 -13.54 11.23 6.13
C LYS A 63 -14.86 10.60 6.59
N GLY A 64 -15.09 10.46 7.90
CA GLY A 64 -16.29 9.86 8.46
C GLY A 64 -16.21 8.34 8.68
N CYS A 65 -15.06 7.69 8.45
CA CYS A 65 -14.93 6.25 8.70
C CYS A 65 -15.22 5.88 10.16
N VAL A 66 -14.80 6.75 11.09
CA VAL A 66 -15.00 6.60 12.55
C VAL A 66 -16.48 6.61 12.96
N VAL A 67 -17.38 7.13 12.12
CA VAL A 67 -18.82 7.19 12.41
C VAL A 67 -19.40 5.79 12.54
N CYS A 68 -19.11 4.90 11.59
CA CYS A 68 -19.61 3.53 11.61
C CYS A 68 -18.58 2.53 12.17
N HIS A 69 -17.28 2.79 12.02
CA HIS A 69 -16.22 1.83 12.36
C HIS A 69 -15.38 2.30 13.56
N GLU A 70 -15.20 1.44 14.55
CA GLU A 70 -14.26 1.70 15.63
C GLU A 70 -12.80 1.37 15.25
N ALA A 71 -11.88 2.18 15.78
CA ALA A 71 -10.45 1.88 15.84
C ALA A 71 -9.94 2.14 17.26
N ASN A 72 -9.24 1.17 17.84
CA ASN A 72 -8.70 1.25 19.20
C ASN A 72 -9.78 1.61 20.27
N GLY A 73 -10.99 1.05 20.13
CA GLY A 73 -12.11 1.31 21.04
C GLY A 73 -12.79 2.67 20.86
N ILE A 74 -12.51 3.38 19.75
CA ILE A 74 -13.07 4.71 19.46
C ILE A 74 -13.75 4.68 18.09
N GLY A 75 -15.04 5.02 18.06
CA GLY A 75 -15.87 5.08 16.86
C GLY A 75 -17.19 4.34 17.06
N GLY A 76 -17.94 4.18 15.97
CA GLY A 76 -19.19 3.43 15.95
C GLY A 76 -19.00 1.91 15.87
N THR A 77 -20.13 1.20 15.92
CA THR A 77 -20.17 -0.28 15.88
C THR A 77 -21.07 -0.84 14.79
N ASP A 78 -21.61 0.00 13.91
CA ASP A 78 -22.47 -0.44 12.79
C ASP A 78 -21.66 -1.13 11.70
N GLY A 79 -20.41 -0.72 11.54
CA GLY A 79 -19.40 -1.41 10.75
C GLY A 79 -18.54 -2.37 11.59
N PRO A 80 -17.90 -3.38 10.96
CA PRO A 80 -16.91 -4.19 11.65
C PRO A 80 -15.76 -3.33 12.19
N SER A 81 -15.25 -3.72 13.35
CA SER A 81 -14.09 -3.08 13.98
C SER A 81 -12.88 -3.05 13.04
N MET A 82 -12.25 -1.88 12.97
CA MET A 82 -11.01 -1.60 12.21
C MET A 82 -9.79 -1.51 13.15
N SER A 83 -9.94 -1.96 14.39
CA SER A 83 -8.85 -2.05 15.35
C SER A 83 -7.71 -2.94 14.83
N TYR A 84 -6.48 -2.65 15.25
CA TYR A 84 -5.31 -3.45 14.87
C TYR A 84 -5.51 -4.93 15.26
N GLY A 85 -5.08 -5.85 14.38
CA GLY A 85 -5.25 -7.30 14.55
C GLY A 85 -6.58 -7.85 14.05
N LYS A 86 -7.44 -7.01 13.42
CA LYS A 86 -8.63 -7.47 12.70
C LYS A 86 -8.32 -7.98 11.29
N TYR A 87 -7.23 -7.50 10.70
CA TYR A 87 -6.61 -8.06 9.52
C TYR A 87 -5.39 -8.91 9.89
N ASP A 88 -5.00 -9.81 9.00
CA ASP A 88 -3.74 -10.54 9.11
C ASP A 88 -2.55 -9.57 9.23
N THR A 89 -1.49 -10.03 9.89
CA THR A 89 -0.24 -9.27 10.03
C THR A 89 0.90 -9.99 9.32
N PRO A 90 1.54 -9.36 8.31
CA PRO A 90 1.33 -7.99 7.82
C PRO A 90 0.01 -7.82 7.06
N VAL A 91 -0.57 -6.61 7.11
CA VAL A 91 -1.82 -6.29 6.40
C VAL A 91 -1.60 -6.36 4.89
N ASN A 92 -2.45 -7.12 4.20
CA ASN A 92 -2.46 -7.18 2.75
C ASN A 92 -3.31 -6.03 2.18
N ALA A 93 -2.65 -5.04 1.56
CA ALA A 93 -3.33 -3.88 1.00
C ALA A 93 -4.39 -4.22 -0.07
N MET A 94 -4.17 -5.27 -0.86
CA MET A 94 -5.11 -5.68 -1.90
C MET A 94 -6.34 -6.39 -1.31
N GLU A 95 -6.19 -7.08 -0.19
CA GLU A 95 -7.31 -7.67 0.55
C GLU A 95 -8.21 -6.57 1.12
N VAL A 96 -7.63 -5.55 1.77
CA VAL A 96 -8.41 -4.40 2.26
C VAL A 96 -9.13 -3.69 1.11
N ALA A 97 -8.45 -3.46 -0.02
CA ALA A 97 -9.05 -2.83 -1.18
C ALA A 97 -10.20 -3.67 -1.78
N SER A 98 -10.03 -5.00 -1.85
CA SER A 98 -11.10 -5.90 -2.33
C SER A 98 -12.28 -5.95 -1.36
N ASP A 99 -12.04 -5.91 -0.06
CA ASP A 99 -13.10 -5.88 0.95
C ASP A 99 -13.94 -4.61 0.83
N LEU A 100 -13.29 -3.45 0.71
CA LEU A 100 -14.00 -2.18 0.51
C LEU A 100 -14.86 -2.22 -0.76
N TRP A 101 -14.35 -2.79 -1.86
CA TRP A 101 -15.12 -2.94 -3.09
C TRP A 101 -16.30 -3.91 -2.88
N GLU A 102 -16.07 -5.08 -2.29
CA GLU A 102 -17.14 -6.06 -2.06
C GLU A 102 -18.25 -5.49 -1.17
N LYS A 103 -17.89 -4.67 -0.17
CA LYS A 103 -18.84 -4.07 0.77
C LYS A 103 -19.44 -2.75 0.28
N ALA A 104 -18.96 -2.17 -0.83
CA ALA A 104 -19.48 -0.91 -1.36
C ALA A 104 -21.02 -0.88 -1.53
N PRO A 105 -21.69 -1.93 -2.04
CA PRO A 105 -23.15 -1.94 -2.15
C PRO A 105 -23.92 -1.83 -0.83
N ILE A 106 -23.26 -2.14 0.30
CA ILE A 106 -23.81 -2.00 1.65
C ILE A 106 -23.36 -0.67 2.26
N MET A 107 -22.08 -0.30 2.09
CA MET A 107 -21.52 0.92 2.66
C MET A 107 -22.09 2.20 2.02
N ILE A 108 -22.22 2.26 0.69
CA ILE A 108 -22.69 3.47 -0.01
C ILE A 108 -24.07 3.94 0.49
N PRO A 109 -25.12 3.10 0.55
CA PRO A 109 -26.42 3.56 1.04
C PRO A 109 -26.38 3.98 2.53
N MET A 110 -25.55 3.33 3.36
CA MET A 110 -25.36 3.74 4.75
C MET A 110 -24.62 5.09 4.85
N GLN A 111 -23.61 5.32 4.01
CA GLN A 111 -22.90 6.60 3.95
C GLN A 111 -23.82 7.73 3.47
N GLU A 112 -24.70 7.47 2.50
CA GLU A 112 -25.71 8.45 2.06
C GLU A 112 -26.71 8.79 3.18
N ASP A 113 -27.09 7.82 4.02
CA ASP A 113 -28.03 8.02 5.13
C ASP A 113 -27.37 8.78 6.30
N GLU A 114 -26.18 8.34 6.73
CA GLU A 114 -25.51 8.85 7.92
C GLU A 114 -24.65 10.11 7.64
N LEU A 115 -24.01 10.18 6.47
CA LEU A 115 -23.08 11.26 6.11
C LEU A 115 -23.61 12.17 4.99
N GLY A 116 -24.76 11.82 4.39
CA GLY A 116 -25.37 12.57 3.30
C GLY A 116 -24.69 12.41 1.93
N ALA A 117 -23.63 11.60 1.83
CA ALA A 117 -22.92 11.31 0.59
C ALA A 117 -21.99 10.09 0.74
N GLN A 118 -21.69 9.44 -0.38
CA GLN A 118 -20.59 8.47 -0.46
C GLN A 118 -19.23 9.08 -0.09
N ILE A 119 -18.42 8.33 0.67
CA ILE A 119 -17.01 8.67 0.92
C ILE A 119 -16.18 8.36 -0.32
N GLU A 120 -15.54 9.40 -0.88
CA GLU A 120 -14.57 9.27 -1.97
C GLU A 120 -13.13 9.25 -1.44
N LEU A 121 -12.33 8.31 -1.94
CA LEU A 121 -10.93 8.12 -1.58
C LEU A 121 -10.03 8.18 -2.83
N SER A 122 -9.00 9.03 -2.79
CA SER A 122 -7.91 8.96 -3.76
C SER A 122 -7.02 7.73 -3.51
N PRO A 123 -6.16 7.33 -4.48
CA PRO A 123 -5.18 6.26 -4.26
C PRO A 123 -4.28 6.50 -3.03
N GLU A 124 -3.85 7.75 -2.81
CA GLU A 124 -3.01 8.15 -1.68
C GLU A 124 -3.77 8.06 -0.36
N GLU A 125 -5.03 8.50 -0.34
CA GLU A 125 -5.89 8.42 0.85
C GLU A 125 -6.19 6.97 1.23
N LEU A 126 -6.49 6.11 0.24
CA LEU A 126 -6.69 4.69 0.46
C LEU A 126 -5.43 4.02 1.00
N ALA A 127 -4.25 4.31 0.40
CA ALA A 127 -2.98 3.76 0.88
C ALA A 127 -2.67 4.20 2.32
N ALA A 128 -2.92 5.47 2.66
CA ALA A 128 -2.75 5.99 4.00
C ALA A 128 -3.68 5.30 5.01
N ILE A 129 -4.98 5.11 4.68
CA ILE A 129 -5.93 4.39 5.53
C ILE A 129 -5.46 2.94 5.76
N ILE A 130 -5.06 2.22 4.70
CA ILE A 130 -4.52 0.86 4.82
C ILE A 130 -3.28 0.82 5.73
N ALA A 131 -2.39 1.80 5.60
CA ALA A 131 -1.21 1.93 6.45
C ALA A 131 -1.59 2.10 7.94
N PHE A 132 -2.63 2.89 8.21
CA PHE A 132 -3.16 3.07 9.56
C PHE A 132 -3.75 1.78 10.14
N LEU A 133 -4.48 0.98 9.35
CA LEU A 133 -5.01 -0.31 9.79
C LEU A 133 -3.89 -1.29 10.20
N GLY A 134 -2.76 -1.27 9.49
CA GLY A 134 -1.59 -2.07 9.80
C GLY A 134 -0.66 -1.51 10.89
N SER A 135 -0.95 -0.33 11.44
CA SER A 135 -0.02 0.39 12.34
C SER A 135 -0.52 0.43 13.79
N PRO A 136 -0.06 -0.48 14.67
CA PRO A 136 -0.47 -0.46 16.07
C PRO A 136 -0.02 0.82 16.79
N SER A 137 1.13 1.39 16.40
CA SER A 137 1.63 2.64 16.98
C SER A 137 0.79 3.85 16.59
N GLU A 138 0.27 3.90 15.36
CA GLU A 138 -0.60 5.00 14.95
C GLU A 138 -2.03 4.81 15.47
N GLN A 139 -2.55 3.59 15.57
CA GLN A 139 -3.84 3.30 16.23
C GLN A 139 -3.84 3.67 17.72
N ALA A 140 -2.76 3.39 18.45
CA ALA A 140 -2.65 3.75 19.87
C ALA A 140 -2.69 5.27 20.13
N LYS A 141 -2.37 6.08 19.11
CA LYS A 141 -2.44 7.56 19.16
C LYS A 141 -3.80 8.10 18.70
N PHE A 142 -4.71 7.25 18.23
CA PHE A 142 -6.05 7.67 17.84
C PHE A 142 -6.88 8.02 19.08
N SER A 143 -7.55 9.17 19.04
CA SER A 143 -8.29 9.71 20.18
C SER A 143 -9.50 10.54 19.72
N LYS A 144 -10.52 10.66 20.57
CA LYS A 144 -11.74 11.44 20.26
C LYS A 144 -11.44 12.91 19.95
N ASP A 145 -10.39 13.49 20.52
CA ASP A 145 -9.99 14.88 20.28
C ASP A 145 -9.57 15.17 18.83
N GLN A 146 -9.32 14.12 18.03
CA GLN A 146 -8.96 14.23 16.62
C GLN A 146 -10.19 14.18 15.69
N ILE A 147 -11.38 13.90 16.22
CA ILE A 147 -12.62 13.82 15.45
C ILE A 147 -13.20 15.23 15.29
N PRO A 148 -13.43 15.71 14.05
CA PRO A 148 -14.06 17.00 13.79
C PRO A 148 -15.45 17.13 14.42
N ALA A 149 -15.85 18.36 14.76
CA ALA A 149 -17.11 18.61 15.46
C ALA A 149 -18.37 18.24 14.66
N ASP A 150 -18.31 18.38 13.33
CA ASP A 150 -19.33 17.90 12.40
C ASP A 150 -19.44 16.37 12.43
N ILE A 151 -18.31 15.66 12.36
CA ILE A 151 -18.32 14.19 12.46
C ILE A 151 -18.78 13.71 13.85
N LEU A 152 -18.40 14.40 14.93
CA LEU A 152 -18.88 14.09 16.28
C LEU A 152 -20.40 14.24 16.39
N LYS A 153 -20.97 15.24 15.72
CA LYS A 153 -22.41 15.44 15.67
C LYS A 153 -23.09 14.28 14.94
N ASP A 154 -22.55 13.85 13.81
CA ASP A 154 -23.08 12.69 13.08
C ASP A 154 -23.07 11.44 13.96
N MET A 155 -22.01 11.22 14.75
CA MET A 155 -21.93 10.12 15.72
C MET A 155 -22.92 10.21 16.89
N GLU A 156 -23.40 11.40 17.26
CA GLU A 156 -24.36 11.61 18.35
C GLU A 156 -25.82 11.49 17.89
N ASP A 157 -26.07 11.71 16.61
CA ASP A 157 -27.41 11.72 16.01
C ASP A 157 -27.89 10.31 15.57
N MET A 158 -27.03 9.28 15.69
CA MET A 158 -27.31 7.85 15.45
C MET A 158 -27.98 7.15 16.64
#